data_AF-A0A4Q3B6W5-F1
#
_entry.id   AF-A0A4Q3B6W5-F1
#
_cell.length_a   1.000
_cell.length_b   1.000
_cell.length_c   1.000
_cell.angle_alpha   90.00
_cell.angle_beta   90.00
_cell.angle_gamma   90.00
#
_symmetry.space_group_name_H-M   'P 1'
#
loop_
_entity.id
_entity.type
_entity.pdbx_description
1 polymer ?
#
loop_
_entity_poly.entity_id
_entity_poly.type
_entity_poly.pdbx_seq_one_letter_code
_entity_poly.pdbx_strand_id
1 'polypeptide(L)'
;MTNKSSKPKKILIVGGGTAGWMAANLIASRWHDIEICLLESTEIGIIGVGEGSTPHLKFFFDAIGISEPEWMPRCNATYKNGISFVNWSSVPGFGSYFHPFPAQTDDFTVPIFFNNIKARI
;
A
#
# COMPACT_ATOMS: atom_id res chain seq x y z
N MET A 1 -39.25 2.75 -7.73
CA MET A 1 -38.50 4.01 -7.90
C MET A 1 -37.09 3.76 -7.40
N THR A 2 -36.12 3.57 -8.29
CA THR A 2 -34.72 3.39 -7.92
C THR A 2 -34.22 4.72 -7.37
N ASN A 3 -33.93 4.76 -6.07
CA ASN A 3 -33.41 5.95 -5.42
C ASN A 3 -32.07 6.27 -6.08
N LYS A 4 -32.02 7.30 -6.93
CA LYS A 4 -30.79 7.77 -7.56
C LYS A 4 -29.90 8.28 -6.43
N SER A 5 -28.93 7.47 -6.00
CA SER A 5 -27.99 7.85 -4.96
C SER A 5 -27.19 9.06 -5.45
N SER A 6 -27.54 10.24 -4.94
CA SER A 6 -26.78 11.47 -5.17
C SER A 6 -25.47 11.39 -4.41
N LYS A 7 -24.39 11.89 -5.01
CA LYS A 7 -23.08 12.00 -4.35
C LYS A 7 -23.22 12.64 -2.95
N PRO A 8 -22.62 12.08 -1.89
CA PRO A 8 -22.66 12.68 -0.57
C PRO A 8 -22.00 14.06 -0.60
N LYS A 9 -22.60 15.03 0.11
CA LYS A 9 -22.07 16.39 0.24
C LYS A 9 -21.11 16.56 1.41
N LYS A 10 -21.18 15.68 2.41
CA LYS A 10 -20.35 15.70 3.61
C LYS A 10 -19.92 14.28 3.98
N ILE A 11 -18.65 14.11 4.35
CA ILE A 11 -18.08 12.86 4.87
C ILE A 11 -17.38 13.16 6.18
N LEU A 12 -17.70 12.39 7.21
CA LEU A 12 -16.96 12.34 8.46
C LEU A 12 -16.14 11.04 8.51
N ILE A 13 -14.84 11.17 8.68
CA ILE A 13 -13.90 10.07 8.92
C ILE A 13 -13.61 10.08 10.43
N VAL A 14 -13.94 8.99 11.13
CA VAL A 14 -13.72 8.86 12.57
C VAL A 14 -12.49 7.98 12.80
N GLY A 15 -11.45 8.59 13.36
CA GLY A 15 -10.12 7.99 13.54
C GLY A 15 -9.14 8.51 12.49
N GLY A 16 -7.96 8.94 12.96
CA GLY A 16 -6.85 9.31 12.09
C GLY A 16 -5.92 8.12 11.84
N GLY A 17 -4.64 8.28 12.19
CA GLY A 17 -3.59 7.33 11.81
C GLY A 17 -3.52 7.10 10.29
N THR A 18 -2.80 6.05 9.88
CA THR A 18 -2.60 5.73 8.44
C THR A 18 -3.93 5.58 7.70
N ALA A 19 -4.89 4.83 8.27
CA ALA A 19 -6.17 4.55 7.60
C ALA A 19 -7.02 5.83 7.37
N GLY A 20 -7.21 6.65 8.40
CA GLY A 20 -8.03 7.85 8.31
C GLY A 20 -7.44 8.89 7.35
N TRP A 21 -6.14 9.15 7.48
CA TRP A 21 -5.45 10.13 6.63
C TRP A 21 -5.31 9.66 5.18
N MET A 22 -5.10 8.36 4.92
CA MET A 22 -5.12 7.84 3.55
C MET A 22 -6.50 7.97 2.90
N ALA A 23 -7.57 7.66 3.63
CA ALA A 23 -8.94 7.82 3.15
C ALA A 23 -9.25 9.29 2.83
N ALA A 24 -8.93 10.21 3.75
CA ALA A 24 -9.15 11.64 3.58
C ALA A 24 -8.45 12.19 2.33
N ASN A 25 -7.15 11.88 2.16
CA ASN A 25 -6.36 12.35 1.02
C ASN A 25 -6.86 11.77 -0.31
N LEU A 26 -7.19 10.48 -0.35
CA LEU A 26 -7.68 9.86 -1.59
C LEU A 26 -9.03 10.46 -2.01
N ILE A 27 -9.97 10.63 -1.07
CA ILE A 27 -11.27 11.26 -1.36
C ILE A 27 -11.06 12.70 -1.81
N ALA A 28 -10.24 13.48 -1.10
CA ALA A 28 -9.95 14.87 -1.46
C ALA A 28 -9.33 15.02 -2.85
N SER A 29 -8.44 14.08 -3.25
CA SER A 29 -7.81 14.10 -4.57
C SER A 29 -8.74 13.76 -5.73
N ARG A 30 -9.84 13.03 -5.49
CA ARG A 30 -10.72 12.51 -6.54
C ARG A 30 -12.10 13.16 -6.58
N TRP A 31 -12.61 13.64 -5.45
CA TRP A 31 -13.98 14.10 -5.32
C TRP A 31 -14.01 15.61 -5.13
N HIS A 32 -14.54 16.32 -6.11
CA HIS A 32 -14.81 17.77 -6.02
C HIS A 32 -16.18 18.05 -5.35
N ASP A 33 -16.37 19.26 -4.81
CA ASP A 33 -17.64 19.72 -4.21
C ASP A 33 -18.17 18.87 -3.05
N ILE A 34 -17.25 18.37 -2.22
CA ILE A 34 -17.57 17.62 -0.99
C ILE A 34 -16.81 18.19 0.20
N GLU A 35 -17.47 18.23 1.35
CA GLU A 35 -16.85 18.57 2.63
C GLU A 35 -16.34 17.30 3.32
N ILE A 36 -15.06 17.26 3.66
CA ILE A 36 -14.42 16.13 4.36
C ILE A 36 -13.99 16.62 5.74
N CYS A 37 -14.44 15.93 6.79
CA CYS A 37 -14.00 16.16 8.15
C CYS A 37 -13.35 14.88 8.70
N LEU A 38 -12.21 15.01 9.38
CA LEU A 38 -11.54 13.92 10.06
C LEU A 38 -11.52 14.22 11.56
N LEU A 39 -12.13 13.33 12.34
CA LEU A 39 -12.17 13.40 13.80
C LEU A 39 -11.13 12.43 14.35
N GLU A 40 -10.03 12.96 14.87
CA GLU A 40 -8.93 12.19 15.47
C GLU A 40 -8.85 12.44 16.97
N SER A 41 -8.65 11.37 17.76
CA SER A 41 -8.45 11.48 19.20
C SER A 41 -7.09 12.07 19.51
N THR A 42 -7.02 12.95 20.52
CA THR A 42 -5.76 13.55 21.01
C THR A 42 -5.09 12.74 22.11
N GLU A 43 -5.73 11.70 22.64
CA GLU A 43 -5.34 11.10 23.94
C GLU A 43 -4.14 10.16 23.89
N ILE A 44 -3.84 9.53 22.74
CA ILE A 44 -2.72 8.57 22.63
C ILE A 44 -2.02 8.76 21.28
N GLY A 45 -0.77 9.22 21.33
CA GLY A 45 0.09 9.34 20.16
C GLY A 45 0.52 7.99 19.59
N ILE A 46 0.92 7.99 18.33
CA ILE A 46 1.47 6.81 17.64
C ILE A 46 2.88 6.47 18.15
N ILE A 47 3.09 5.21 18.53
CA ILE A 47 4.42 4.65 18.78
C ILE A 47 4.98 4.16 17.44
N GLY A 48 6.10 4.75 17.01
CA GLY A 48 6.79 4.34 15.78
C GLY A 48 7.65 3.10 15.99
N VAL A 49 7.14 1.92 15.61
CA VAL A 49 7.92 0.67 15.56
C VAL A 49 8.40 0.30 14.14
N GLY A 50 8.06 1.15 13.17
CA GLY A 50 8.28 0.91 11.74
C GLY A 50 7.12 0.14 11.10
N GLU A 51 6.81 0.49 9.86
CA GLU A 51 5.78 -0.17 9.04
C GLU A 51 6.39 -0.52 7.67
N GLY A 52 6.15 -1.73 7.20
CA GLY A 52 6.61 -2.19 5.89
C GLY A 52 5.47 -2.21 4.88
N SER A 53 5.72 -1.76 3.66
CA SER A 53 4.72 -1.79 2.57
C SER A 53 5.08 -2.82 1.49
N THR A 54 4.34 -2.78 0.38
CA THR A 54 4.65 -3.44 -0.90
C THR A 54 4.83 -2.36 -1.98
N PRO A 55 5.36 -2.70 -3.17
CA PRO A 55 5.53 -1.72 -4.26
C PRO A 55 4.25 -0.97 -4.65
N HIS A 56 3.06 -1.51 -4.34
CA HIS A 56 1.78 -0.89 -4.65
C HIS A 56 1.53 0.43 -3.92
N LEU A 57 2.23 0.70 -2.81
CA LEU A 57 2.11 1.98 -2.10
C LEU A 57 2.44 3.18 -3.02
N LYS A 58 3.33 2.99 -4.00
CA LYS A 58 3.63 4.02 -5.00
C LYS A 58 2.37 4.49 -5.74
N PHE A 59 1.47 3.59 -6.10
CA PHE A 59 0.24 3.95 -6.81
C PHE A 59 -0.68 4.87 -6.00
N PHE A 60 -0.67 4.74 -4.66
CA PHE A 60 -1.43 5.65 -3.80
C PHE A 60 -0.86 7.06 -3.87
N PHE A 61 0.45 7.22 -3.71
CA PHE A 61 1.11 8.53 -3.76
C PHE A 61 1.01 9.17 -5.15
N ASP A 62 1.17 8.39 -6.21
CA ASP A 62 0.94 8.85 -7.59
C ASP A 62 -0.52 9.32 -7.77
N ALA A 63 -1.49 8.61 -7.18
CA ALA A 63 -2.92 8.95 -7.27
C ALA A 63 -3.30 10.25 -6.55
N ILE A 64 -2.58 10.64 -5.50
CA ILE A 64 -2.78 11.89 -4.77
C ILE A 64 -1.80 12.99 -5.19
N GLY A 65 -0.92 12.72 -6.16
CA GLY A 65 -0.01 13.70 -6.75
C GLY A 65 1.20 14.07 -5.90
N ILE A 66 1.66 13.17 -5.01
CA ILE A 66 2.82 13.40 -4.14
C ILE A 66 3.99 12.54 -4.61
N SER A 67 5.14 13.16 -4.90
CA SER A 67 6.30 12.45 -5.44
C SER A 67 7.11 11.72 -4.36
N GLU A 68 7.79 10.63 -4.71
CA GLU A 68 8.65 9.88 -3.78
C GLU A 68 9.75 10.73 -3.10
N PRO A 69 10.48 11.61 -3.82
CA PRO A 69 11.44 12.52 -3.19
C PRO A 69 10.83 13.48 -2.16
N GLU A 70 9.52 13.72 -2.22
CA GLU A 70 8.82 14.62 -1.30
C GLU A 70 8.39 13.93 -0.01
N TRP A 71 7.77 12.74 -0.10
CA TRP A 71 7.20 12.08 1.08
C TRP A 71 8.22 11.19 1.82
N MET A 72 9.13 10.52 1.09
CA MET A 72 10.03 9.54 1.70
C MET A 72 10.92 10.14 2.80
N PRO A 73 11.56 11.32 2.61
CA PRO A 73 12.36 11.94 3.67
C PRO A 73 11.54 12.36 4.89
N ARG A 74 10.26 12.71 4.71
CA ARG A 74 9.37 13.13 5.81
C ARG A 74 8.96 11.96 6.71
N CYS A 75 9.06 10.74 6.22
CA CYS A 75 8.69 9.51 6.94
C CYS A 75 9.90 8.69 7.40
N ASN A 76 11.14 9.17 7.19
CA ASN A 76 12.36 8.37 7.36
C ASN A 76 12.29 7.02 6.61
N ALA A 77 11.71 7.03 5.41
CA ALA A 77 11.48 5.82 4.63
C ALA A 77 12.81 5.23 4.11
N THR A 78 12.82 3.92 3.92
CA THR A 78 13.91 3.18 3.27
C THR A 78 13.35 2.16 2.29
N TYR A 79 14.20 1.63 1.42
CA TYR A 79 13.80 0.67 0.40
C TYR A 79 13.60 -0.73 0.98
N LYS A 80 12.51 -1.38 0.57
CA LYS A 80 12.20 -2.77 0.91
C LYS A 80 12.05 -3.58 -0.38
N ASN A 81 12.98 -4.50 -0.61
CA ASN A 81 13.03 -5.31 -1.84
C ASN A 81 12.34 -6.69 -1.70
N GLY A 82 11.84 -7.02 -0.50
CA GLY A 82 11.21 -8.30 -0.22
C GLY A 82 11.18 -8.60 1.28
N ILE A 83 11.00 -9.86 1.63
CA ILE A 83 10.93 -10.35 3.01
C ILE A 83 11.85 -11.56 3.17
N SER A 84 12.74 -11.52 4.15
CA SER A 84 13.57 -12.68 4.52
C SER A 84 12.90 -13.48 5.63
N PHE A 85 12.83 -14.80 5.44
CA PHE A 85 12.30 -15.74 6.42
C PHE A 85 13.45 -16.62 6.93
N VAL A 86 13.85 -16.41 8.18
CA VAL A 86 14.97 -17.12 8.82
C VAL A 86 14.41 -18.16 9.80
N ASN A 87 14.84 -19.42 9.68
CA ASN A 87 14.38 -20.56 10.48
C ASN A 87 12.89 -20.92 10.31
N TRP A 88 12.28 -20.58 9.17
CA TRP A 88 10.90 -20.92 8.83
C TRP A 88 10.75 -22.16 7.94
N SER A 89 11.84 -22.69 7.38
CA SER A 89 11.84 -23.86 6.51
C SER A 89 12.02 -25.16 7.30
N SER A 90 11.23 -26.18 6.98
CA SER A 90 11.38 -27.54 7.52
C SER A 90 12.30 -28.42 6.67
N VAL A 91 12.80 -27.93 5.52
CA VAL A 91 13.66 -28.69 4.62
C VAL A 91 15.10 -28.69 5.16
N PRO A 92 15.71 -29.88 5.39
CA PRO A 92 17.10 -29.96 5.85
C PRO A 92 18.06 -29.24 4.90
N GLY A 93 18.98 -28.44 5.47
CA GLY A 93 19.94 -27.64 4.70
C GLY A 93 19.44 -26.26 4.26
N PHE A 94 18.15 -25.92 4.45
CA PHE A 94 17.58 -24.63 4.08
C PHE A 94 17.25 -23.79 5.33
N GLY A 95 18.23 -23.09 5.88
CA GLY A 95 18.06 -22.26 7.10
C GLY A 95 17.35 -20.93 6.90
N SER A 96 17.22 -20.45 5.65
CA SER A 96 16.46 -19.25 5.32
C SER A 96 16.03 -19.25 3.86
N TYR A 97 15.03 -18.43 3.54
CA TYR A 97 14.67 -18.11 2.16
C TYR A 97 14.21 -16.65 2.05
N PHE A 98 14.30 -16.10 0.84
CA PHE A 98 13.90 -14.73 0.54
C PHE A 98 12.68 -14.72 -0.37
N HIS A 99 11.69 -13.90 -0.05
CA HIS A 99 10.53 -13.61 -0.87
C HIS A 99 10.71 -12.22 -1.51
N PRO A 100 11.30 -12.13 -2.72
CA PRO A 100 11.50 -10.85 -3.40
C PRO A 100 10.15 -10.27 -3.85
N PHE A 101 10.05 -8.94 -3.88
CA PHE A 101 8.97 -8.31 -4.61
C PHE A 101 9.23 -8.37 -6.12
N PRO A 102 8.17 -8.42 -6.95
CA PRO A 102 8.34 -8.38 -8.40
C PRO A 102 9.04 -7.10 -8.84
N ALA A 103 9.98 -7.25 -9.77
CA ALA A 103 10.61 -6.17 -10.51
C ALA A 103 9.97 -6.04 -11.89
N GLN A 104 10.17 -4.89 -12.55
CA GLN A 104 9.68 -4.67 -13.91
C GLN A 104 10.16 -5.73 -14.92
N THR A 105 11.33 -6.34 -14.67
CA THR A 105 11.83 -7.45 -15.50
C THR A 105 10.95 -8.70 -15.43
N ASP A 106 10.24 -8.89 -14.32
CA ASP A 106 9.38 -10.06 -14.10
C ASP A 106 8.13 -10.02 -15.01
N ASP A 107 7.70 -8.83 -15.43
CA ASP A 107 6.60 -8.67 -16.39
C ASP A 107 6.87 -9.38 -17.73
N PHE A 108 8.15 -9.52 -18.10
CA PHE A 108 8.58 -10.18 -19.33
C PHE A 108 8.87 -11.67 -19.14
N THR A 109 9.37 -12.08 -17.97
CA THR A 109 9.87 -13.45 -17.75
C THR A 109 8.81 -14.38 -17.15
N VAL A 110 7.96 -13.87 -16.25
CA VAL A 110 6.95 -14.66 -15.53
C VAL A 110 5.90 -15.29 -16.45
N PRO A 111 5.34 -14.58 -17.44
CA PRO A 111 4.39 -15.19 -18.38
C PRO A 111 5.00 -16.37 -19.15
N ILE A 112 6.26 -16.22 -19.60
CA ILE A 112 6.99 -17.27 -20.32
C ILE A 112 7.22 -18.48 -19.42
N PHE A 113 7.63 -18.26 -18.17
CA PHE A 113 7.83 -19.32 -17.19
C PHE A 113 6.55 -20.16 -16.99
N PHE A 114 5.41 -19.51 -16.74
CA PHE A 114 4.13 -20.21 -16.56
C PHE A 114 3.64 -20.89 -17.84
N ASN A 115 3.87 -20.31 -19.02
CA ASN A 115 3.53 -20.96 -20.29
C ASN A 115 4.32 -22.27 -20.47
N ASN A 116 5.62 -22.28 -20.16
CA ASN A 116 6.45 -23.48 -20.26
C ASN A 116 6.07 -24.55 -19.21
N ILE A 117 5.68 -24.15 -18.00
CA ILE A 117 5.14 -25.09 -17.00
C ILE A 117 3.90 -25.78 -17.54
N LYS A 118 2.97 -25.01 -18.12
CA LYS A 118 1.71 -25.55 -18.67
C LYS A 118 1.94 -26.45 -19.88
N ALA A 119 2.93 -26.13 -20.73
CA ALA A 119 3.26 -26.93 -21.91
C ALA A 119 3.91 -28.29 -21.59
N ARG A 120 4.36 -28.49 -20.35
CA ARG A 120 4.97 -29.74 -19.88
C ARG A 120 3.94 -30.78 -19.41
N ILE A 121 2.69 -30.36 -19.20
CA ILE A 121 1.55 -31.23 -18.83
C ILE A 121 0.82 -31.63 -20.12
#